data_AF-A0A929ARW3-F1
#
_entry.id   AF-A0A929ARW3-F1
#
_cell.length_a   1.000
_cell.length_b   1.000
_cell.length_c   1.000
_cell.angle_alpha   90.00
_cell.angle_beta   90.00
_cell.angle_gamma   90.00
#
_symmetry.space_group_name_H-M   'P 1'
#
loop_
_entity.id
_entity.type
_entity.pdbx_description
1 polymer ?
#
loop_
_entity_poly.entity_id
_entity_poly.type
_entity_poly.pdbx_seq_one_letter_code
_entity_poly.pdbx_strand_id
1 'polypeptide(L)'
;MISLLVTQEIITDPFVPAFGFGQGEIDTLSGGEGIDTFVLGQDDQVFYVGQGINDYALITDFNLGEDIIQLATNPTGSVNVSEVGDAGQSLFNAQVIPGGSGTLDSITGTISNSNDVDLFQITLTDGGTFSATTVGGANFDTQLFLFDDSGVLVRQNDDSSGTLQSTISDSPFDPLAPGTYFLGISSFNNDPVGIPPTFPGGGFSSGDYTIELTGVESAPPTFSIGASPVGLPAGTGIFFGDDLIAILQDLSIFSPTLSGGSFAFA
;
A
#
# COMPACT_ATOMS: atom_id res chain seq x y z
N MET A 1 -34.56 -21.25 -52.65
CA MET A 1 -34.96 -20.71 -51.34
C MET A 1 -33.92 -21.12 -50.33
N ILE A 2 -33.20 -20.14 -49.80
CA ILE A 2 -32.24 -20.29 -48.70
C ILE A 2 -33.06 -20.40 -47.41
N SER A 3 -32.76 -21.36 -46.55
CA SER A 3 -33.11 -21.28 -45.13
C SER A 3 -31.84 -21.50 -44.34
N LEU A 4 -31.38 -20.40 -43.74
CA LEU A 4 -30.20 -20.26 -42.92
C LEU A 4 -30.55 -20.77 -41.52
N LEU A 5 -29.82 -21.77 -41.02
CA LEU A 5 -29.92 -22.18 -39.61
C LEU A 5 -28.95 -21.28 -38.83
N VAL A 6 -29.49 -20.28 -38.14
CA VAL A 6 -28.76 -19.50 -37.13
C VAL A 6 -29.09 -20.13 -35.78
N THR A 7 -28.15 -20.87 -35.19
CA THR A 7 -28.18 -21.16 -33.76
C THR A 7 -27.46 -20.01 -33.05
N GLN A 8 -28.24 -19.02 -32.62
CA GLN A 8 -27.81 -18.01 -31.67
C GLN A 8 -28.60 -18.27 -30.38
N GLU A 9 -27.98 -18.95 -29.43
CA GLU A 9 -28.27 -18.72 -28.02
C GLU A 9 -27.01 -18.14 -27.40
N ILE A 10 -26.86 -16.82 -27.60
CA ILE A 10 -26.06 -15.99 -26.73
C ILE A 10 -26.94 -15.82 -25.49
N ILE A 11 -26.71 -16.64 -24.47
CA ILE A 11 -27.14 -16.30 -23.10
C ILE A 11 -26.08 -15.32 -22.59
N THR A 12 -26.18 -14.06 -23.00
CA THR A 12 -25.58 -12.98 -22.20
C THR A 12 -26.46 -12.86 -20.97
N ASP A 13 -26.01 -13.46 -19.87
CA ASP A 13 -26.49 -13.09 -18.55
C ASP A 13 -26.26 -11.57 -18.39
N PRO A 14 -27.33 -10.76 -18.25
CA PRO A 14 -27.21 -9.31 -18.18
C PRO A 14 -26.76 -8.79 -16.80
N PHE A 15 -26.29 -9.66 -15.91
CA PHE A 15 -25.78 -9.31 -14.58
C PHE A 15 -24.39 -9.91 -14.32
N VAL A 16 -23.43 -9.72 -15.22
CA VAL A 16 -22.02 -9.80 -14.80
C VAL A 16 -21.65 -8.40 -14.31
N PRO A 17 -21.49 -8.17 -12.99
CA PRO A 17 -20.87 -6.95 -12.49
C PRO A 17 -19.55 -6.77 -13.23
N ALA A 18 -19.12 -5.53 -13.50
CA ALA A 18 -17.79 -5.30 -14.05
C ALA A 18 -16.80 -6.16 -13.26
N PHE A 19 -16.09 -7.10 -13.92
CA PHE A 19 -15.15 -8.01 -13.26
C PHE A 19 -14.23 -7.16 -12.37
N GLY A 20 -14.55 -7.13 -11.08
CA GLY A 20 -13.76 -6.46 -10.07
C GLY A 20 -12.55 -7.32 -9.80
N PHE A 21 -11.54 -6.71 -9.20
CA PHE A 21 -10.40 -7.45 -8.66
C PHE A 21 -10.75 -8.04 -7.29
N GLY A 22 -11.96 -8.56 -7.12
CA GLY A 22 -12.45 -9.18 -5.88
C GLY A 22 -12.83 -8.22 -4.75
N GLN A 23 -12.68 -6.90 -4.91
CA GLN A 23 -13.01 -5.94 -3.86
C GLN A 23 -14.51 -5.97 -3.51
N GLY A 24 -14.83 -6.27 -2.26
CA GLY A 24 -16.22 -6.41 -1.79
C GLY A 24 -16.93 -7.69 -2.26
N GLU A 25 -16.19 -8.65 -2.84
CA GLU A 25 -16.71 -9.90 -3.37
C GLU A 25 -16.12 -11.09 -2.61
N ILE A 26 -16.94 -12.11 -2.37
CA ILE A 26 -16.48 -13.43 -1.91
C ILE A 26 -16.63 -14.40 -3.06
N ASP A 27 -15.51 -14.80 -3.63
CA ASP A 27 -15.48 -15.73 -4.75
C ASP A 27 -15.18 -17.15 -4.29
N THR A 28 -15.75 -18.14 -4.95
CA THR A 28 -15.40 -19.55 -4.74
C THR A 28 -14.63 -20.05 -5.95
N LEU A 29 -13.37 -20.44 -5.73
CA LEU A 29 -12.46 -20.92 -6.76
C LEU A 29 -12.21 -22.42 -6.57
N SER A 30 -12.34 -23.17 -7.67
CA SER A 30 -12.05 -24.61 -7.75
C SER A 30 -11.28 -24.90 -9.03
N GLY A 31 -10.12 -25.55 -8.93
CA GLY A 31 -9.22 -25.86 -10.06
C GLY A 31 -9.62 -27.10 -10.86
N GLY A 32 -10.12 -28.14 -10.20
CA GLY A 32 -10.43 -29.42 -10.82
C GLY A 32 -9.29 -30.45 -10.70
N GLU A 33 -9.05 -31.25 -11.74
CA GLU A 33 -7.95 -32.22 -11.77
C GLU A 33 -6.73 -31.62 -12.46
N GLY A 34 -5.54 -31.82 -11.88
CA GLY A 34 -4.28 -31.39 -12.46
C GLY A 34 -3.65 -30.21 -11.70
N ILE A 35 -2.69 -29.56 -12.35
CA ILE A 35 -2.04 -28.35 -11.84
C ILE A 35 -2.90 -27.15 -12.18
N ASP A 36 -3.41 -26.49 -11.14
CA ASP A 36 -4.18 -25.27 -11.25
C ASP A 36 -3.42 -24.05 -10.70
N THR A 37 -3.77 -22.87 -11.20
CA THR A 37 -3.25 -21.60 -10.70
C THR A 37 -4.38 -20.71 -10.22
N PHE A 38 -4.40 -20.44 -8.92
CA PHE A 38 -5.34 -19.51 -8.29
C PHE A 38 -4.70 -18.14 -8.23
N VAL A 39 -5.28 -17.18 -8.95
CA VAL A 39 -4.73 -15.83 -9.10
C VAL A 39 -5.34 -14.89 -8.07
N LEU A 40 -4.52 -14.46 -7.10
CA LEU A 40 -4.86 -13.48 -6.07
C LEU A 40 -4.16 -12.13 -6.29
N GLY A 41 -3.48 -11.98 -7.42
CA GLY A 41 -2.89 -10.74 -7.88
C GLY A 41 -2.13 -10.91 -9.19
N GLN A 42 -1.92 -9.80 -9.88
CA GLN A 42 -1.20 -9.73 -11.14
C GLN A 42 -0.39 -8.44 -11.19
N ASP A 43 0.84 -8.51 -11.69
CA ASP A 43 1.78 -7.38 -11.70
C ASP A 43 1.84 -6.75 -10.30
N ASP A 44 1.60 -5.46 -10.14
CA ASP A 44 1.59 -4.76 -8.85
C ASP A 44 0.23 -4.75 -8.14
N GLN A 45 -0.78 -5.35 -8.75
CA GLN A 45 -2.15 -5.30 -8.26
C GLN A 45 -2.50 -6.54 -7.44
N VAL A 46 -2.87 -6.33 -6.18
CA VAL A 46 -3.39 -7.36 -5.29
C VAL A 46 -4.92 -7.37 -5.37
N PHE A 47 -5.51 -8.56 -5.43
CA PHE A 47 -6.95 -8.74 -5.49
C PHE A 47 -7.53 -8.96 -4.09
N TYR A 48 -8.83 -8.71 -3.92
CA TYR A 48 -9.56 -8.83 -2.64
C TYR A 48 -9.00 -7.95 -1.52
N VAL A 49 -8.40 -6.80 -1.86
CA VAL A 49 -7.87 -5.84 -0.87
C VAL A 49 -8.88 -4.73 -0.60
N GLY A 50 -9.01 -4.38 0.68
CA GLY A 50 -10.05 -3.54 1.25
C GLY A 50 -11.07 -4.40 2.01
N GLN A 51 -11.96 -3.76 2.78
CA GLN A 51 -13.09 -4.42 3.47
C GLN A 51 -12.76 -5.55 4.48
N GLY A 52 -11.49 -5.86 4.74
CA GLY A 52 -10.99 -6.57 5.91
C GLY A 52 -11.19 -8.08 5.86
N ILE A 53 -12.40 -8.55 6.15
CA ILE A 53 -12.74 -9.99 6.12
C ILE A 53 -14.02 -10.27 5.32
N ASN A 54 -14.54 -9.24 4.64
CA ASN A 54 -15.84 -9.28 3.99
C ASN A 54 -15.75 -9.59 2.48
N ASP A 55 -14.54 -9.68 1.97
CA ASP A 55 -14.15 -10.05 0.62
C ASP A 55 -12.92 -10.95 0.70
N TYR A 56 -12.91 -12.01 -0.08
CA TYR A 56 -11.80 -12.96 -0.19
C TYR A 56 -12.10 -14.03 -1.24
N ALA A 57 -11.06 -14.67 -1.77
CA ALA A 57 -11.20 -15.91 -2.53
C ALA A 57 -11.27 -17.13 -1.61
N LEU A 58 -12.38 -17.87 -1.62
CA LEU A 58 -12.49 -19.20 -1.03
C LEU A 58 -11.99 -20.25 -2.03
N ILE A 59 -10.80 -20.79 -1.79
CA ILE A 59 -10.19 -21.82 -2.64
C ILE A 59 -10.50 -23.19 -2.03
N THR A 60 -11.19 -24.04 -2.78
CA THR A 60 -11.89 -25.22 -2.24
C THR A 60 -11.18 -26.55 -2.43
N ASP A 61 -10.25 -26.63 -3.39
CA ASP A 61 -9.61 -27.88 -3.81
C ASP A 61 -8.09 -27.75 -4.00
N PHE A 62 -7.46 -26.76 -3.36
CA PHE A 62 -6.00 -26.54 -3.47
C PHE A 62 -5.21 -27.80 -3.08
N ASN A 63 -4.50 -28.37 -4.04
CA ASN A 63 -3.63 -29.51 -3.84
C ASN A 63 -2.17 -29.09 -3.62
N LEU A 64 -1.67 -29.34 -2.41
CA LEU A 64 -0.30 -29.02 -2.03
C LEU A 64 0.71 -29.75 -2.92
N GLY A 65 1.59 -28.98 -3.58
CA GLY A 65 2.66 -29.50 -4.43
C GLY A 65 2.24 -29.81 -5.87
N GLU A 66 0.97 -29.59 -6.20
CA GLU A 66 0.46 -29.59 -7.58
C GLU A 66 0.05 -28.17 -7.97
N ASP A 67 -0.78 -27.52 -7.14
CA ASP A 67 -1.36 -26.21 -7.44
C ASP A 67 -0.49 -25.04 -7.03
N ILE A 68 -0.77 -23.90 -7.63
CA ILE A 68 -0.03 -22.65 -7.47
C ILE A 68 -0.98 -21.56 -7.00
N ILE A 69 -0.58 -20.83 -5.95
CA ILE A 69 -1.15 -19.52 -5.64
C ILE A 69 -0.28 -18.48 -6.33
N GLN A 70 -0.85 -17.76 -7.29
CA GLN A 70 -0.22 -16.59 -7.87
C GLN A 70 -0.60 -15.36 -7.04
N LEU A 71 0.38 -14.74 -6.41
CA LEU A 71 0.23 -13.45 -5.75
C LEU A 71 0.63 -12.33 -6.69
N ALA A 72 0.24 -11.10 -6.35
CA ALA A 72 0.82 -9.92 -7.00
C ALA A 72 2.34 -9.96 -6.87
N THR A 73 3.02 -9.60 -7.94
CA THR A 73 4.42 -9.25 -7.85
C THR A 73 4.54 -7.92 -7.12
N ASN A 74 5.64 -7.76 -6.43
CA ASN A 74 6.06 -6.46 -5.97
C ASN A 74 6.17 -5.52 -7.20
N PRO A 75 5.50 -4.33 -7.26
CA PRO A 75 5.71 -3.35 -8.31
C PRO A 75 7.19 -3.19 -8.63
N THR A 76 7.55 -3.37 -9.90
CA THR A 76 8.90 -3.13 -10.38
C THR A 76 8.92 -1.79 -11.11
N GLY A 77 9.59 -0.78 -10.57
CA GLY A 77 9.69 0.55 -11.20
C GLY A 77 9.45 1.69 -10.20
N SER A 78 9.32 2.91 -10.69
CA SER A 78 8.97 4.04 -9.84
C SER A 78 7.46 4.17 -9.67
N VAL A 79 7.02 4.35 -8.43
CA VAL A 79 5.63 4.59 -8.05
C VAL A 79 5.45 6.05 -7.69
N ASN A 80 4.34 6.63 -8.14
CA ASN A 80 3.86 7.94 -7.71
C ASN A 80 2.53 7.73 -6.99
N VAL A 81 2.37 8.31 -5.81
CA VAL A 81 1.20 8.11 -4.97
C VAL A 81 0.45 9.42 -4.79
N SER A 82 -0.87 9.33 -4.68
CA SER A 82 -1.71 10.45 -4.29
C SER A 82 -2.26 10.22 -2.89
N GLU A 83 -2.43 11.31 -2.17
CA GLU A 83 -3.20 11.38 -0.95
C GLU A 83 -4.61 10.78 -1.16
N VAL A 84 -5.06 9.97 -0.21
CA VAL A 84 -6.37 9.32 -0.21
C VAL A 84 -7.21 9.88 0.93
N GLY A 85 -8.10 10.82 0.62
CA GLY A 85 -8.90 11.49 1.64
C GLY A 85 -8.08 12.57 2.34
N ASP A 86 -7.99 12.50 3.66
CA ASP A 86 -7.05 13.25 4.49
C ASP A 86 -5.98 12.25 4.93
N ALA A 87 -4.72 12.50 4.59
CA ALA A 87 -3.60 11.64 4.98
C ALA A 87 -3.32 11.63 6.50
N GLY A 88 -4.01 12.48 7.25
CA GLY A 88 -4.07 12.44 8.70
C GLY A 88 -2.87 13.13 9.36
N GLN A 89 -3.12 13.68 10.54
CA GLN A 89 -2.15 14.49 11.29
C GLN A 89 -1.43 13.74 12.44
N SER A 90 -1.58 12.43 12.56
CA SER A 90 -0.97 11.61 13.63
C SER A 90 -0.43 10.29 13.09
N LEU A 91 0.52 9.67 13.81
CA LEU A 91 1.07 8.35 13.44
C LEU A 91 -0.01 7.27 13.27
N PHE A 92 -1.12 7.36 14.00
CA PHE A 92 -2.18 6.35 13.99
C PHE A 92 -3.06 6.40 12.74
N ASN A 93 -3.23 7.59 12.16
CA ASN A 93 -4.06 7.81 10.98
C ASN A 93 -3.24 8.28 9.78
N ALA A 94 -1.91 8.17 9.85
CA ALA A 94 -1.02 8.43 8.72
C ALA A 94 -1.42 7.54 7.55
N GLN A 95 -1.48 8.11 6.35
CA GLN A 95 -1.70 7.34 5.16
C GLN A 95 -0.54 6.38 4.96
N VAL A 96 -0.85 5.09 5.02
CA VAL A 96 0.08 4.04 4.63
C VAL A 96 0.20 4.09 3.12
N ILE A 97 1.42 4.34 2.63
CA ILE A 97 1.69 4.28 1.20
C ILE A 97 1.69 2.79 0.79
N PRO A 98 0.70 2.32 0.01
CA PRO A 98 0.68 0.94 -0.46
C PRO A 98 1.91 0.74 -1.34
N GLY A 99 2.62 -0.37 -1.15
CA GLY A 99 3.87 -0.61 -1.86
C GLY A 99 4.04 -1.96 -2.52
N GLY A 100 5.19 -2.08 -3.14
CA GLY A 100 5.99 -3.27 -3.43
C GLY A 100 7.38 -2.83 -3.93
N SER A 101 8.14 -3.68 -4.61
CA SER A 101 9.61 -3.54 -4.80
C SER A 101 10.06 -2.46 -5.81
N GLY A 102 9.43 -1.30 -5.76
CA GLY A 102 9.70 -0.13 -6.58
C GLY A 102 10.15 1.06 -5.74
N THR A 103 10.84 2.02 -6.36
CA THR A 103 11.13 3.30 -5.72
C THR A 103 9.84 4.09 -5.58
N LEU A 104 9.64 4.76 -4.44
CA LEU A 104 8.60 5.76 -4.31
C LEU A 104 9.20 7.09 -4.77
N ASP A 105 8.77 7.57 -5.94
CA ASP A 105 9.33 8.75 -6.60
C ASP A 105 8.61 10.03 -6.18
N SER A 106 7.30 9.97 -5.98
CA SER A 106 6.57 11.14 -5.47
C SER A 106 5.30 10.81 -4.70
N ILE A 107 4.90 11.76 -3.84
CA ILE A 107 3.58 11.82 -3.19
C ILE A 107 2.93 13.14 -3.58
N THR A 108 1.67 13.10 -4.00
CA THR A 108 0.87 14.28 -4.37
C THR A 108 -0.31 14.43 -3.40
N GLY A 109 -0.66 15.65 -3.02
CA GLY A 109 -1.75 15.90 -2.08
C GLY A 109 -2.12 17.38 -1.98
N THR A 110 -2.98 17.71 -1.01
CA THR A 110 -3.47 19.07 -0.80
C THR A 110 -3.60 19.38 0.69
N ILE A 111 -2.82 20.36 1.17
CA ILE A 111 -3.08 21.03 2.45
C ILE A 111 -4.36 21.85 2.30
N SER A 112 -5.48 21.35 2.83
CA SER A 112 -6.83 21.89 2.59
C SER A 112 -7.08 23.23 3.29
N ASN A 113 -6.36 23.47 4.39
CA ASN A 113 -6.41 24.70 5.17
C ASN A 113 -5.08 24.91 5.91
N SER A 114 -4.88 26.08 6.51
CA SER A 114 -3.57 26.43 7.04
C SER A 114 -3.12 25.64 8.27
N ASN A 115 -4.01 24.90 8.93
CA ASN A 115 -3.67 23.99 10.02
C ASN A 115 -3.75 22.52 9.62
N ASP A 116 -3.95 22.25 8.33
CA ASP A 116 -3.94 20.89 7.81
C ASP A 116 -2.53 20.30 7.84
N VAL A 117 -2.46 18.98 8.02
CA VAL A 117 -1.21 18.23 8.10
C VAL A 117 -1.44 16.84 7.56
N ASP A 118 -0.59 16.45 6.63
CA ASP A 118 -0.62 15.13 6.02
C ASP A 118 0.60 14.34 6.48
N LEU A 119 0.37 13.14 7.03
CA LEU A 119 1.42 12.19 7.40
C LEU A 119 1.35 10.95 6.51
N PHE A 120 2.51 10.56 5.99
CA PHE A 120 2.67 9.37 5.17
C PHE A 120 3.62 8.39 5.86
N GLN A 121 3.18 7.15 6.06
CA GLN A 121 4.10 6.10 6.48
C GLN A 121 4.92 5.63 5.27
N ILE A 122 6.24 5.75 5.35
CA ILE A 122 7.19 5.37 4.31
C ILE A 122 8.21 4.35 4.86
N THR A 123 8.94 3.69 3.96
CA THR A 123 10.02 2.78 4.33
C THR A 123 11.31 3.14 3.61
N LEU A 124 12.38 3.28 4.39
CA LEU A 124 13.74 3.41 3.86
C LEU A 124 14.34 2.02 3.80
N THR A 125 14.78 1.59 2.61
CA THR A 125 15.33 0.24 2.40
C THR A 125 16.84 0.19 2.47
N ASP A 126 17.49 1.28 2.09
CA ASP A 126 18.90 1.51 2.24
C ASP A 126 19.15 2.83 2.98
N GLY A 127 20.23 2.88 3.76
CA GLY A 127 20.63 4.11 4.43
C GLY A 127 21.49 5.01 3.55
N GLY A 128 21.36 6.33 3.73
CA GLY A 128 22.29 7.31 3.16
C GLY A 128 21.91 7.88 1.78
N THR A 129 20.70 7.60 1.28
CA THR A 129 20.21 8.08 -0.02
C THR A 129 18.88 8.84 0.06
N PHE A 130 18.32 9.02 1.26
CA PHE A 130 17.01 9.62 1.42
C PHE A 130 16.98 11.10 1.03
N SER A 131 15.95 11.50 0.30
CA SER A 131 15.59 12.90 0.08
C SER A 131 14.08 13.03 -0.08
N ALA A 132 13.51 14.11 0.43
CA ALA A 132 12.14 14.54 0.22
C ALA A 132 12.13 16.04 -0.06
N THR A 133 11.57 16.48 -1.17
CA THR A 133 11.55 17.90 -1.56
C THR A 133 10.21 18.33 -2.11
N THR A 134 9.72 19.47 -1.64
CA THR A 134 8.57 20.17 -2.24
C THR A 134 9.00 21.25 -3.22
N VAL A 135 10.30 21.53 -3.34
CA VAL A 135 10.86 22.56 -4.25
C VAL A 135 10.48 22.26 -5.71
N GLY A 136 9.71 23.17 -6.32
CA GLY A 136 9.14 23.03 -7.67
C GLY A 136 7.82 22.24 -7.72
N GLY A 137 7.43 21.61 -6.62
CA GLY A 137 6.25 20.77 -6.48
C GLY A 137 5.12 21.39 -5.65
N ALA A 138 5.36 22.46 -4.89
CA ALA A 138 4.31 23.12 -4.10
C ALA A 138 4.17 24.62 -4.43
N ASN A 139 2.98 25.17 -4.19
CA ASN A 139 2.63 26.57 -4.46
C ASN A 139 2.40 27.41 -3.18
N PHE A 140 2.72 26.86 -2.02
CA PHE A 140 2.57 27.49 -0.71
C PHE A 140 3.87 27.35 0.11
N ASP A 141 3.85 27.93 1.31
CA ASP A 141 4.98 27.93 2.25
C ASP A 141 4.95 26.62 3.06
N THR A 142 5.84 25.67 2.73
CA THR A 142 5.79 24.30 3.25
C THR A 142 6.73 24.11 4.43
N GLN A 143 6.39 23.20 5.34
CA GLN A 143 7.35 22.56 6.25
C GLN A 143 7.29 21.04 6.07
N LEU A 144 8.46 20.41 5.96
CA LEU A 144 8.61 18.95 5.98
C LEU A 144 9.16 18.48 7.33
N PHE A 145 8.66 17.32 7.78
CA PHE A 145 9.09 16.64 8.99
C PHE A 145 9.30 15.15 8.73
N LEU A 146 10.32 14.55 9.32
CA LEU A 146 10.54 13.11 9.28
C LEU A 146 10.60 12.57 10.70
N PHE A 147 9.70 11.67 11.05
CA PHE A 147 9.65 10.98 12.33
C PHE A 147 10.06 9.51 12.19
N ASP A 148 10.69 8.94 13.21
CA ASP A 148 10.92 7.50 13.29
C ASP A 148 9.65 6.72 13.67
N ASP A 149 9.74 5.38 13.71
CA ASP A 149 8.64 4.48 14.07
C ASP A 149 8.06 4.71 15.48
N SER A 150 8.83 5.38 16.34
CA SER A 150 8.47 5.72 17.72
C SER A 150 7.88 7.13 17.85
N GLY A 151 7.82 7.88 16.74
CA GLY A 151 7.30 9.24 16.68
C GLY A 151 8.30 10.33 17.07
N VAL A 152 9.60 10.02 17.16
CA VAL A 152 10.63 11.01 17.45
C VAL A 152 10.97 11.77 16.17
N LEU A 153 11.01 13.10 16.22
CA LEU A 153 11.43 13.92 15.09
C LEU A 153 12.93 13.72 14.80
N VAL A 154 13.24 13.25 13.59
CA VAL A 154 14.60 12.92 13.13
C VAL A 154 15.17 14.01 12.24
N ARG A 155 14.35 14.55 11.34
CA ARG A 155 14.72 15.64 10.41
C ARG A 155 13.54 16.59 10.21
N GLN A 156 13.84 17.85 9.93
CA GLN A 156 12.83 18.83 9.50
C GLN A 156 13.48 19.90 8.64
N ASN A 157 12.69 20.51 7.77
CA ASN A 157 13.10 21.68 7.01
C ASN A 157 11.87 22.54 6.66
N ASP A 158 12.07 23.85 6.63
CA ASP A 158 11.06 24.87 6.34
C ASP A 158 11.36 25.44 4.94
N ASP A 159 12.47 26.14 4.82
CA ASP A 159 12.96 26.67 3.55
C ASP A 159 14.17 25.91 3.00
N SER A 160 14.19 25.75 1.68
CA SER A 160 15.29 25.18 0.90
C SER A 160 15.52 25.98 -0.38
N SER A 161 16.75 25.94 -0.89
CA SER A 161 17.11 26.45 -2.22
C SER A 161 16.70 27.90 -2.53
N GLY A 162 16.49 28.74 -1.51
CA GLY A 162 16.05 30.13 -1.65
C GLY A 162 14.57 30.30 -2.01
N THR A 163 13.76 29.26 -1.83
CA THR A 163 12.30 29.27 -1.95
C THR A 163 11.64 29.14 -0.58
N LEU A 164 10.30 29.23 -0.53
CA LEU A 164 9.48 28.92 0.64
C LEU A 164 9.11 27.42 0.72
N GLN A 165 9.87 26.57 0.03
CA GLN A 165 9.57 25.14 -0.09
C GLN A 165 10.71 24.37 0.56
N SER A 166 10.38 23.23 1.14
CA SER A 166 11.30 22.48 1.99
C SER A 166 12.02 21.38 1.23
N THR A 167 13.21 21.03 1.73
CA THR A 167 13.94 19.81 1.37
C THR A 167 14.53 19.18 2.62
N ILE A 168 14.19 17.91 2.89
CA ILE A 168 14.91 17.05 3.83
C ILE A 168 15.80 16.13 3.00
N SER A 169 17.06 15.97 3.41
CA SER A 169 17.98 15.03 2.79
C SER A 169 18.84 14.31 3.83
N ASP A 170 19.38 13.17 3.42
CA ASP A 170 20.32 12.41 4.21
C ASP A 170 21.62 13.18 4.47
N SER A 171 22.26 12.87 5.60
CA SER A 171 23.56 13.43 5.95
C SER A 171 24.62 12.35 5.86
N PRO A 172 25.76 12.58 5.17
CA PRO A 172 26.85 11.61 5.15
C PRO A 172 27.51 11.42 6.53
N PHE A 173 27.22 12.31 7.48
CA PHE A 173 27.73 12.25 8.86
C PHE A 173 26.72 11.67 9.86
N ASP A 174 25.47 11.52 9.43
CA ASP A 174 24.38 10.97 10.22
C ASP A 174 23.35 10.34 9.25
N PRO A 175 23.70 9.22 8.58
CA PRO A 175 22.81 8.60 7.61
C PRO A 175 21.63 7.95 8.31
N LEU A 176 20.43 8.10 7.74
CA LEU A 176 19.25 7.41 8.22
C LEU A 176 19.42 5.89 8.08
N ALA A 177 18.99 5.16 9.11
CA ALA A 177 18.97 3.70 9.06
C ALA A 177 17.75 3.22 8.27
N PRO A 178 17.84 2.06 7.58
CA PRO A 178 16.66 1.41 7.01
C PRO A 178 15.59 1.15 8.07
N GLY A 179 14.32 1.29 7.70
CA GLY A 179 13.19 1.09 8.61
C GLY A 179 11.96 1.91 8.22
N THR A 180 10.94 1.85 9.08
CA THR A 180 9.71 2.61 8.94
C THR A 180 9.89 4.02 9.48
N TYR A 181 9.41 5.00 8.70
CA TYR A 181 9.38 6.42 9.07
C TYR A 181 8.03 7.02 8.71
N PHE A 182 7.76 8.20 9.26
CA PHE A 182 6.60 9.00 8.94
C PHE A 182 7.04 10.34 8.37
N LEU A 183 6.70 10.60 7.11
CA LEU A 183 6.96 11.85 6.43
C LEU A 183 5.73 12.75 6.59
N GLY A 184 5.89 13.85 7.32
CA GLY A 184 4.86 14.87 7.51
C GLY A 184 5.10 16.08 6.62
N ILE A 185 4.01 16.67 6.13
CA ILE A 185 3.99 17.98 5.48
C ILE A 185 2.93 18.87 6.13
N SER A 186 3.27 20.14 6.35
CA SER A 186 2.32 21.16 6.77
C SER A 186 2.61 22.49 6.08
N SER A 187 1.74 23.48 6.30
CA SER A 187 2.13 24.87 6.03
C SER A 187 3.02 25.42 7.15
N PHE A 188 3.97 26.30 6.80
CA PHE A 188 4.63 27.14 7.79
C PHE A 188 3.57 27.93 8.56
N ASN A 189 3.55 27.97 9.89
CA ASN A 189 4.44 27.49 10.95
C ASN A 189 3.74 26.44 11.85
N ASN A 190 3.04 25.47 11.26
CA ASN A 190 2.34 24.43 12.02
C ASN A 190 3.34 23.39 12.56
N ASP A 191 4.09 23.75 13.61
CA ASP A 191 5.16 22.92 14.17
C ASP A 191 4.62 21.80 15.08
N PRO A 192 5.17 20.57 14.99
CA PRO A 192 4.79 19.45 15.87
C PRO A 192 5.31 19.64 17.29
N VAL A 193 4.57 19.10 18.27
CA VAL A 193 4.98 19.02 19.68
C VAL A 193 4.76 17.62 20.24
N GLY A 194 5.63 17.20 21.15
CA GLY A 194 5.51 15.93 21.87
C GLY A 194 6.04 14.71 21.10
N ILE A 195 6.00 13.56 21.77
CA ILE A 195 6.30 12.22 21.22
C ILE A 195 5.21 11.29 21.79
N PRO A 196 4.31 10.72 20.96
CA PRO A 196 4.18 10.91 19.52
C PRO A 196 3.82 12.37 19.14
N PRO A 197 4.07 12.81 17.88
CA PRO A 197 3.89 14.19 17.49
C PRO A 197 2.41 14.58 17.45
N THR A 198 2.13 15.81 17.85
CA THR A 198 0.81 16.46 17.73
C THR A 198 1.00 17.84 17.12
N PHE A 199 0.10 18.24 16.23
CA PHE A 199 0.15 19.53 15.53
C PHE A 199 -0.92 20.46 16.11
N PRO A 200 -0.55 21.47 16.91
CA PRO A 200 -1.49 22.35 17.58
C PRO A 200 -2.10 23.42 16.65
N GLY A 201 -1.66 23.48 15.39
CA GLY A 201 -1.97 24.55 14.47
C GLY A 201 -0.96 25.71 14.57
N GLY A 202 -1.15 26.70 13.70
CA GLY A 202 -0.30 27.87 13.60
C GLY A 202 -0.19 28.37 12.16
N GLY A 203 -0.30 27.45 11.21
CA GLY A 203 0.09 27.69 9.83
C GLY A 203 -0.68 28.80 9.11
N PHE A 204 -0.05 29.31 8.05
CA PHE A 204 -0.43 30.55 7.38
C PHE A 204 -0.88 30.37 5.93
N SER A 205 -0.60 29.23 5.31
CA SER A 205 -0.86 29.01 3.89
C SER A 205 -1.42 27.62 3.62
N SER A 206 -1.87 27.36 2.40
CA SER A 206 -2.50 26.10 2.01
C SER A 206 -2.40 25.95 0.50
N GLY A 207 -2.41 24.73 0.00
CA GLY A 207 -2.35 24.47 -1.43
C GLY A 207 -1.97 23.05 -1.77
N ASP A 208 -1.88 22.80 -3.08
CA ASP A 208 -1.47 21.52 -3.63
C ASP A 208 0.05 21.38 -3.54
N TYR A 209 0.50 20.14 -3.36
CA TYR A 209 1.90 19.79 -3.35
C TYR A 209 2.19 18.49 -4.10
N THR A 210 3.42 18.41 -4.58
CA THR A 210 4.14 17.18 -4.91
C THR A 210 5.39 17.14 -4.03
N ILE A 211 5.57 16.07 -3.28
CA ILE A 211 6.83 15.73 -2.61
C ILE A 211 7.57 14.77 -3.53
N GLU A 212 8.67 15.21 -4.12
CA GLU A 212 9.59 14.36 -4.87
C GLU A 212 10.54 13.65 -3.89
N LEU A 213 10.74 12.35 -4.09
CA LEU A 213 11.39 11.45 -3.16
C LEU A 213 12.59 10.73 -3.81
N THR A 214 13.57 10.37 -2.99
CA THR A 214 14.70 9.51 -3.36
C THR A 214 15.08 8.66 -2.15
N GLY A 215 15.58 7.45 -2.37
CA GLY A 215 16.01 6.55 -1.28
C GLY A 215 14.85 5.99 -0.45
N VAL A 216 13.62 6.06 -0.99
CA VAL A 216 12.41 5.47 -0.41
C VAL A 216 11.97 4.34 -1.33
N GLU A 217 11.71 3.17 -0.77
CA GLU A 217 10.90 2.17 -1.46
C GLU A 217 9.51 2.20 -0.86
N SER A 218 8.52 1.92 -1.68
CA SER A 218 7.21 1.63 -1.14
C SER A 218 7.33 0.34 -0.32
N ALA A 219 7.01 0.40 0.98
CA ALA A 219 7.15 -0.75 1.88
C ALA A 219 6.39 -1.94 1.29
N PRO A 220 6.95 -3.16 1.21
CA PRO A 220 6.18 -4.29 0.75
C PRO A 220 5.04 -4.52 1.77
N PRO A 221 3.77 -4.42 1.38
CA PRO A 221 2.70 -5.03 2.12
C PRO A 221 3.02 -6.52 2.17
N THR A 222 3.36 -6.99 3.36
CA THR A 222 3.83 -8.36 3.53
C THR A 222 2.63 -9.28 3.42
N PHE A 223 2.63 -10.14 2.40
CA PHE A 223 1.74 -11.29 2.40
C PHE A 223 2.07 -12.14 3.63
N SER A 224 1.06 -12.47 4.42
CA SER A 224 1.21 -13.35 5.57
C SER A 224 0.23 -14.51 5.48
N ILE A 225 0.53 -15.58 6.21
CA ILE A 225 -0.37 -16.72 6.32
C ILE A 225 -0.75 -16.90 7.78
N GLY A 226 -2.04 -17.11 8.04
CA GLY A 226 -2.58 -17.40 9.35
C GLY A 226 -3.71 -18.43 9.31
N ALA A 227 -4.31 -18.65 10.47
CA ALA A 227 -5.59 -19.36 10.52
C ALA A 227 -6.67 -18.48 9.88
N SER A 228 -7.62 -19.09 9.18
CA SER A 228 -8.84 -18.41 8.76
C SER A 228 -9.53 -17.75 9.97
N PRO A 229 -9.98 -16.48 9.88
CA PRO A 229 -10.66 -15.80 10.97
C PRO A 229 -11.91 -16.54 11.49
N VAL A 230 -12.20 -16.36 12.78
CA VAL A 230 -13.38 -16.95 13.42
C VAL A 230 -14.65 -16.47 12.72
N GLY A 231 -15.52 -17.41 12.34
CA GLY A 231 -16.79 -17.12 11.67
C GLY A 231 -16.73 -17.25 10.15
N LEU A 232 -15.54 -17.46 9.57
CA LEU A 232 -15.34 -17.78 8.16
C LEU A 232 -15.12 -19.28 7.95
N PRO A 233 -15.14 -19.78 6.69
CA PRO A 233 -14.79 -21.17 6.38
C PRO A 233 -13.44 -21.56 6.99
N ALA A 234 -13.36 -22.80 7.52
CA ALA A 234 -12.15 -23.29 8.15
C ALA A 234 -11.06 -23.53 7.09
N GLY A 235 -9.83 -23.16 7.43
CA GLY A 235 -8.70 -23.31 6.52
C GLY A 235 -7.54 -22.39 6.87
N THR A 236 -6.67 -22.21 5.88
CA THR A 236 -5.49 -21.34 5.96
C THR A 236 -5.81 -20.01 5.29
N GLY A 237 -5.74 -18.91 6.05
CA GLY A 237 -5.95 -17.57 5.54
C GLY A 237 -4.67 -16.99 4.95
N ILE A 238 -4.77 -16.39 3.76
CA ILE A 238 -3.73 -15.57 3.15
C ILE A 238 -4.12 -14.11 3.35
N PHE A 239 -3.20 -13.31 3.88
CA PHE A 239 -3.45 -11.92 4.24
C PHE A 239 -2.51 -10.98 3.50
N PHE A 240 -2.96 -9.75 3.30
CA PHE A 240 -2.19 -8.63 2.81
C PHE A 240 -2.29 -7.48 3.82
N GLY A 241 -1.24 -7.26 4.61
CA GLY A 241 -1.37 -6.47 5.84
C GLY A 241 -2.36 -7.14 6.81
N ASP A 242 -3.37 -6.42 7.25
CA ASP A 242 -4.46 -6.93 8.10
C ASP A 242 -5.67 -7.48 7.31
N ASP A 243 -5.64 -7.37 5.97
CA ASP A 243 -6.75 -7.74 5.10
C ASP A 243 -6.68 -9.23 4.70
N LEU A 244 -7.81 -9.94 4.75
CA LEU A 244 -7.91 -11.34 4.34
C LEU A 244 -8.22 -11.42 2.85
N ILE A 245 -7.28 -11.89 2.04
CA ILE A 245 -7.48 -11.95 0.57
C ILE A 245 -7.90 -13.34 0.07
N ALA A 246 -7.61 -14.41 0.82
CA ALA A 246 -8.05 -15.76 0.48
C ALA A 246 -8.10 -16.70 1.67
N ILE A 247 -8.91 -17.76 1.54
CA ILE A 247 -8.92 -18.92 2.42
C ILE A 247 -8.65 -20.16 1.57
N LEU A 248 -7.59 -20.90 1.88
CA LEU A 248 -7.39 -22.26 1.40
C LEU A 248 -8.16 -23.22 2.31
N GLN A 249 -9.30 -23.69 1.84
CA GLN A 249 -10.22 -24.49 2.62
C GLN A 249 -9.62 -25.84 3.01
N ASP A 250 -9.93 -26.30 4.22
CA ASP A 250 -9.58 -27.63 4.74
C ASP A 250 -8.08 -27.95 4.80
N LEU A 251 -7.22 -26.98 4.49
CA LEU A 251 -5.79 -27.02 4.76
C LEU A 251 -5.53 -26.42 6.14
N SER A 252 -4.97 -27.22 7.05
CA SER A 252 -4.40 -26.76 8.31
C SER A 252 -2.87 -26.81 8.22
N ILE A 253 -2.20 -25.68 7.99
CA ILE A 253 -0.74 -25.70 7.88
C ILE A 253 -0.03 -25.82 9.23
N PHE A 254 0.97 -26.71 9.27
CA PHE A 254 2.17 -26.54 10.09
C PHE A 254 3.18 -25.73 9.25
N SER A 255 3.46 -24.50 9.70
CA SER A 255 4.65 -23.65 9.38
C SER A 255 5.26 -23.70 7.96
N PRO A 256 4.68 -23.01 6.95
CA PRO A 256 5.31 -22.79 5.65
C PRO A 256 6.40 -21.70 5.70
N THR A 257 7.30 -21.71 4.72
CA THR A 257 8.33 -20.66 4.50
C THR A 257 8.16 -19.99 3.13
N LEU A 258 8.30 -18.67 3.08
CA LEU A 258 8.21 -17.85 1.87
C LEU A 258 9.53 -17.88 1.07
N SER A 259 9.48 -18.12 -0.24
CA SER A 259 10.64 -17.96 -1.12
C SER A 259 10.24 -17.34 -2.46
N GLY A 260 10.66 -16.10 -2.70
CA GLY A 260 10.66 -15.48 -4.03
C GLY A 260 9.29 -15.40 -4.72
N GLY A 261 8.25 -14.97 -4.00
CA GLY A 261 6.91 -14.77 -4.57
C GLY A 261 6.08 -16.05 -4.76
N SER A 262 6.54 -17.18 -4.23
CA SER A 262 5.80 -18.44 -4.23
C SER A 262 5.87 -19.12 -2.86
N PHE A 263 4.82 -19.88 -2.52
CA PHE A 263 4.83 -20.75 -1.36
C PHE A 263 5.48 -22.08 -1.72
N ALA A 264 6.51 -22.46 -0.98
CA ALA A 264 7.04 -23.82 -1.00
C ALA A 264 6.53 -24.55 0.25
N PHE A 265 5.79 -25.64 0.03
CA PHE A 265 5.36 -26.54 1.09
C PHE A 265 6.42 -27.63 1.27
N ALA A 266 6.82 -27.89 2.52
CA ALA A 266 7.75 -28.97 2.88
C ALA A 266 7.00 -30.28 3.15
#